data_AF-A0A963EZ93-F1
#
_entry.id   AF-A0A963EZ93-F1
#
_cell.length_a   1.000
_cell.length_b   1.000
_cell.length_c   1.000
_cell.angle_alpha   90.00
_cell.angle_beta   90.00
_cell.angle_gamma   90.00
#
_symmetry.space_group_name_H-M   'P 1'
#
loop_
_entity.id
_entity.type
_entity.pdbx_description
1 polymer ?
#
loop_
_entity_poly.entity_id
_entity_poly.type
_entity_poly.pdbx_seq_one_letter_code
_entity_poly.pdbx_strand_id
1 'polypeptide(L)'
;MKLDEHTSQRYNAELEAVRNRVLTMGGLVEKQCRQALQALLKGDAELASEVDGADYEVNDLEIEISDRCTEILARRQPAAGDLRMIVAVIRMVSNLERIGDEAAKIGRKARKLADARDRQAYAGESVHLGEGVLQMLHGALDAFARLDVQAAVEIISRDLEIDREFKSLNRLLISHMMEQPQRVKNMLRV
;
A
#
# COMPACT_ATOMS: atom_id res chain seq x y z
N MET A 1 -8.41 -44.04 15.22
CA MET A 1 -7.98 -42.71 15.74
C MET A 1 -7.64 -41.84 14.51
N LYS A 2 -8.58 -40.99 14.07
CA LYS A 2 -8.47 -40.09 12.89
C LYS A 2 -8.37 -38.60 13.29
N LEU A 3 -8.12 -38.34 14.58
CA LEU A 3 -8.24 -37.01 15.18
C LEU A 3 -7.12 -36.04 14.76
N ASP A 4 -5.90 -36.52 14.51
CA ASP A 4 -4.76 -35.66 14.14
C ASP A 4 -4.86 -35.12 12.71
N GLU A 5 -5.38 -35.92 11.78
CA GLU A 5 -5.51 -35.55 10.37
C GLU A 5 -6.53 -34.41 10.18
N HIS A 6 -7.70 -34.51 10.83
CA HIS A 6 -8.73 -33.46 10.79
C HIS A 6 -8.28 -32.17 11.49
N THR A 7 -7.50 -32.30 12.57
CA THR A 7 -7.01 -31.14 13.34
C THR A 7 -5.94 -30.38 12.57
N SER A 8 -5.03 -31.08 11.88
CA SER A 8 -4.00 -30.49 11.02
C SER A 8 -4.60 -29.88 9.75
N GLN A 9 -5.56 -30.54 9.10
CA GLN A 9 -6.27 -29.99 7.94
C GLN A 9 -6.99 -28.68 8.26
N ARG A 10 -7.70 -28.63 9.39
CA ARG A 10 -8.39 -27.42 9.83
C ARG A 10 -7.42 -26.28 10.14
N TYR A 11 -6.29 -26.60 10.78
CA TYR A 11 -5.25 -25.61 11.05
C TYR A 11 -4.62 -25.04 9.77
N ASN A 12 -4.28 -25.90 8.82
CA ASN A 12 -3.76 -25.46 7.52
C ASN A 12 -4.78 -24.60 6.77
N ALA A 13 -6.07 -24.93 6.84
CA ALA A 13 -7.13 -24.11 6.27
C ALA A 13 -7.26 -22.74 6.96
N GLU A 14 -7.07 -22.66 8.28
CA GLU A 14 -7.04 -21.41 9.04
C GLU A 14 -5.87 -20.51 8.58
N LEU A 15 -4.67 -21.08 8.39
CA LEU A 15 -3.49 -20.36 7.89
C LEU A 15 -3.66 -19.87 6.45
N GLU A 16 -4.20 -20.72 5.58
CA GLU A 16 -4.50 -20.37 4.18
C GLU A 16 -5.56 -19.28 4.09
N ALA A 17 -6.59 -19.33 4.94
CA ALA A 17 -7.62 -18.30 4.99
C ALA A 17 -7.05 -16.93 5.38
N VAL A 18 -6.13 -16.89 6.35
CA VAL A 18 -5.41 -15.68 6.74
C VAL A 18 -4.59 -15.14 5.57
N ARG A 19 -3.81 -15.99 4.89
CA ARG A 19 -3.00 -15.58 3.73
C ARG A 19 -3.86 -14.98 2.62
N ASN A 20 -4.97 -15.63 2.29
CA ASN A 20 -5.90 -15.14 1.25
C ASN A 20 -6.54 -13.80 1.63
N ARG A 21 -6.82 -13.57 2.92
CA ARG A 21 -7.37 -12.30 3.40
C ARG A 21 -6.34 -11.17 3.29
N VAL A 22 -5.08 -11.44 3.60
CA VAL A 22 -3.96 -10.48 3.38
C VAL A 22 -3.85 -10.10 1.90
N LEU A 23 -3.93 -11.07 0.99
CA LEU A 23 -3.87 -10.79 -0.46
C LEU A 23 -5.10 -9.99 -0.93
N THR A 24 -6.26 -10.24 -0.34
CA THR A 24 -7.49 -9.46 -0.60
C THR A 24 -7.30 -8.00 -0.17
N MET A 25 -6.79 -7.78 1.05
CA MET A 25 -6.45 -6.46 1.57
C MET A 25 -5.40 -5.77 0.69
N GLY A 26 -4.37 -6.50 0.28
CA GLY A 26 -3.33 -5.99 -0.62
C GLY A 26 -3.88 -5.52 -1.97
N GLY A 27 -4.78 -6.29 -2.59
CA GLY A 27 -5.43 -5.89 -3.84
C GLY A 27 -6.32 -4.65 -3.70
N LEU A 28 -6.96 -4.47 -2.55
CA LEU A 28 -7.73 -3.27 -2.24
C LEU A 28 -6.81 -2.04 -2.11
N VAL A 29 -5.71 -2.17 -1.36
CA VAL A 29 -4.71 -1.11 -1.19
C VAL A 29 -4.06 -0.74 -2.52
N GLU A 30 -3.68 -1.72 -3.35
CA GLU A 30 -3.18 -1.45 -4.72
C GLU A 30 -4.16 -0.64 -5.56
N LYS A 31 -5.46 -0.99 -5.49
CA LYS A 31 -6.52 -0.27 -6.20
C LYS A 31 -6.63 1.17 -5.68
N GLN A 32 -6.63 1.38 -4.37
CA GLN A 32 -6.66 2.71 -3.76
C GLN A 32 -5.48 3.57 -4.20
N CYS A 33 -4.24 3.03 -4.14
CA CYS A 33 -3.05 3.75 -4.61
C CYS A 33 -3.14 4.14 -6.09
N ARG A 34 -3.63 3.23 -6.94
CA ARG A 34 -3.81 3.50 -8.38
C ARG A 34 -4.86 4.58 -8.63
N GLN A 35 -5.99 4.51 -7.93
CA GLN A 35 -7.05 5.51 -8.03
C GLN A 35 -6.57 6.87 -7.50
N ALA A 36 -5.81 6.90 -6.40
CA ALA A 36 -5.21 8.11 -5.85
C ALA A 36 -4.30 8.81 -6.87
N LEU A 37 -3.41 8.05 -7.50
CA LEU A 37 -2.53 8.55 -8.55
C LEU A 37 -3.33 9.04 -9.75
N GLN A 38 -4.32 8.28 -10.22
CA GLN A 38 -5.19 8.71 -11.32
C GLN A 38 -5.93 10.01 -11.02
N ALA A 39 -6.48 10.14 -9.81
CA ALA A 39 -7.21 11.32 -9.38
C ALA A 39 -6.31 12.56 -9.38
N LEU A 40 -5.09 12.42 -8.86
CA LEU A 40 -4.08 13.47 -8.86
C LEU A 40 -3.72 13.93 -10.27
N LEU A 41 -3.51 12.99 -11.20
CA LEU A 41 -3.06 13.29 -12.55
C LEU A 41 -4.13 13.90 -13.44
N LYS A 42 -5.36 13.39 -13.34
CA LYS A 42 -6.49 13.87 -14.16
C LYS A 42 -7.14 15.12 -13.57
N GLY A 43 -6.87 15.42 -12.30
CA GLY A 43 -7.60 16.44 -11.54
C GLY A 43 -9.05 16.01 -11.34
N ASP A 44 -9.27 14.72 -11.09
CA ASP A 44 -10.60 14.12 -10.94
C ASP A 44 -11.04 14.23 -9.47
N ALA A 45 -11.85 15.26 -9.18
CA ALA A 45 -12.31 15.55 -7.82
C ALA A 45 -13.25 14.47 -7.26
N GLU A 46 -14.02 13.80 -8.11
CA GLU A 46 -14.94 12.74 -7.71
C GLU A 46 -14.13 11.51 -7.28
N LEU A 47 -13.21 11.05 -8.13
CA LEU A 47 -12.31 9.94 -7.80
C LEU A 47 -11.43 10.24 -6.58
N ALA A 48 -10.97 11.49 -6.45
CA ALA A 48 -10.21 11.92 -5.27
C ALA A 48 -11.03 11.81 -3.97
N SER A 49 -12.34 12.12 -4.03
CA SER A 49 -13.23 12.00 -2.88
C SER A 49 -13.57 10.55 -2.55
N GLU A 50 -13.69 9.68 -3.55
CA GLU A 50 -13.88 8.24 -3.34
C GLU A 50 -12.69 7.65 -2.58
N VAL A 51 -11.47 7.96 -3.02
CA VAL A 51 -10.25 7.42 -2.39
C VAL A 51 -10.03 7.97 -0.98
N ASP A 52 -10.35 9.23 -0.72
CA ASP A 52 -10.29 9.82 0.63
C ASP A 52 -11.21 9.09 1.63
N GLY A 53 -12.35 8.56 1.16
CA GLY A 53 -13.30 7.83 2.00
C GLY A 53 -13.11 6.31 2.04
N ALA A 54 -12.15 5.76 1.30
CA ALA A 54 -12.04 4.31 1.10
C ALA A 54 -11.31 3.54 2.21
N ASP A 55 -10.77 4.24 3.23
CA ASP A 55 -9.91 3.65 4.27
C ASP A 55 -10.63 2.64 5.18
N TYR A 56 -11.93 2.81 5.40
CA TYR A 56 -12.68 2.01 6.36
C TYR A 56 -12.60 0.51 6.08
N GLU A 57 -12.67 0.12 4.80
CA GLU A 57 -12.62 -1.29 4.42
C GLU A 57 -11.23 -1.91 4.68
N VAL A 58 -10.15 -1.14 4.51
CA VAL A 58 -8.78 -1.59 4.80
C VAL A 58 -8.58 -1.72 6.31
N ASN A 59 -9.08 -0.77 7.10
CA ASN A 59 -9.02 -0.81 8.56
C ASN A 59 -9.79 -2.01 9.14
N ASP A 60 -10.99 -2.29 8.64
CA ASP A 60 -11.78 -3.45 9.06
C ASP A 60 -11.04 -4.76 8.76
N LEU A 61 -10.38 -4.84 7.60
CA LEU A 61 -9.56 -6.00 7.23
C LEU A 61 -8.32 -6.16 8.12
N GLU A 62 -7.65 -5.06 8.48
CA GLU A 62 -6.50 -5.09 9.37
C GLU A 62 -6.86 -5.69 10.73
N ILE A 63 -7.98 -5.24 11.31
CA ILE A 63 -8.51 -5.75 12.58
C ILE A 63 -8.90 -7.22 12.43
N GLU A 64 -9.69 -7.57 11.41
CA GLU A 64 -10.16 -8.94 11.18
C GLU A 64 -8.99 -9.92 11.07
N ILE A 65 -7.96 -9.58 10.29
CA ILE A 65 -6.81 -10.45 10.08
C ILE A 65 -5.98 -10.57 11.37
N SER A 66 -5.75 -9.46 12.06
CA SER A 66 -4.98 -9.44 13.32
C SER A 66 -5.65 -10.26 14.42
N ASP A 67 -6.98 -10.18 14.52
CA ASP A 67 -7.76 -10.96 15.48
C ASP A 67 -7.69 -12.46 15.16
N ARG A 68 -7.82 -12.84 13.89
CA ARG A 68 -7.65 -14.23 13.45
C ARG A 68 -6.26 -14.78 13.75
N CYS A 69 -5.22 -14.00 13.48
CA CYS A 69 -3.85 -14.38 13.83
C CYS A 69 -3.70 -14.60 15.34
N THR A 70 -4.27 -13.70 16.15
CA THR A 70 -4.25 -13.82 17.62
C THR A 70 -5.01 -15.05 18.10
N GLU A 71 -6.18 -15.34 17.52
CA GLU A 71 -6.96 -16.53 17.84
C GLU A 71 -6.18 -17.82 17.53
N ILE A 72 -5.51 -17.87 16.37
CA ILE A 72 -4.67 -19.00 15.99
C ILE A 72 -3.54 -19.19 17.00
N LEU A 73 -2.84 -18.11 17.39
CA LEU A 73 -1.76 -18.16 18.39
C LEU A 73 -2.26 -18.58 19.78
N ALA A 74 -3.46 -18.18 20.16
CA ALA A 74 -4.04 -18.51 21.46
C ALA A 74 -4.51 -19.97 21.54
N ARG A 75 -5.05 -20.50 20.44
CA ARG A 75 -5.65 -21.85 20.39
C ARG A 75 -4.66 -22.94 20.01
N ARG A 76 -3.55 -22.58 19.38
CA ARG A 76 -2.58 -23.52 18.82
C ARG A 76 -1.19 -23.24 19.42
N GLN A 77 -0.31 -24.23 19.33
CA GLN A 77 1.12 -24.05 19.60
C GLN A 77 1.85 -24.23 18.26
N PRO A 78 1.90 -23.20 17.39
CA PRO A 78 2.44 -23.32 16.05
C PRO A 78 3.89 -23.80 16.06
N ALA A 79 4.27 -24.58 15.06
CA ALA A 79 5.67 -24.85 14.81
C ALA A 79 6.39 -23.54 14.41
N ALA A 80 7.73 -23.53 14.48
CA ALA A 80 8.52 -22.33 14.22
C ALA A 80 8.34 -21.72 12.81
N GLY A 81 7.95 -22.52 11.81
CA GLY A 81 7.61 -22.02 10.47
C GLY A 81 6.31 -21.23 10.48
N ASP A 82 5.25 -21.83 11.00
CA ASP A 82 3.90 -21.24 11.04
C ASP A 82 3.86 -20.02 11.96
N LEU A 83 4.57 -20.06 13.09
CA LEU A 83 4.71 -18.90 13.98
C LEU A 83 5.34 -17.71 13.25
N ARG A 84 6.40 -17.94 12.46
CA ARG A 84 7.03 -16.88 11.66
C ARG A 84 6.07 -16.32 10.61
N MET A 85 5.29 -17.18 9.96
CA MET A 85 4.28 -16.74 9.00
C MET A 85 3.23 -15.86 9.66
N ILE A 86 2.65 -16.29 10.79
CA ILE A 86 1.63 -15.52 11.51
C ILE A 86 2.17 -14.15 11.95
N VAL A 87 3.38 -14.11 12.52
CA VAL A 87 4.01 -12.84 12.94
C VAL A 87 4.31 -11.94 11.74
N ALA A 88 4.74 -12.51 10.61
CA ALA A 88 4.93 -11.75 9.38
C ALA A 88 3.61 -11.15 8.88
N VAL A 89 2.53 -11.93 8.88
CA VAL A 89 1.19 -11.45 8.50
C VAL A 89 0.75 -10.27 9.36
N ILE A 90 0.84 -10.36 10.69
CA ILE A 90 0.45 -9.26 11.58
C ILE A 90 1.19 -7.96 11.24
N ARG A 91 2.49 -8.05 10.92
CA ARG A 91 3.28 -6.89 10.51
C ARG A 91 2.89 -6.38 9.12
N MET A 92 2.59 -7.29 8.20
CA MET A 92 2.22 -6.96 6.83
C MET A 92 0.88 -6.25 6.76
N VAL A 93 -0.14 -6.69 7.51
CA VAL A 93 -1.45 -6.02 7.49
C VAL A 93 -1.37 -4.60 8.02
N SER A 94 -0.61 -4.36 9.09
CA SER A 94 -0.34 -2.99 9.58
C SER A 94 0.40 -2.15 8.53
N ASN A 95 1.35 -2.74 7.78
CA ASN A 95 2.00 -2.00 6.69
C ASN A 95 1.04 -1.71 5.52
N LEU A 96 0.12 -2.64 5.19
CA LEU A 96 -0.88 -2.44 4.14
C LEU A 96 -1.88 -1.34 4.52
N GLU A 97 -2.34 -1.31 5.77
CA GLU A 97 -3.18 -0.23 6.31
C GLU A 97 -2.50 1.12 6.11
N ARG A 98 -1.25 1.27 6.54
CA ARG A 98 -0.49 2.50 6.38
C ARG A 98 -0.33 2.94 4.92
N ILE A 99 -0.25 2.00 3.98
CA ILE A 99 -0.18 2.32 2.54
C ILE A 99 -1.55 2.83 2.04
N GLY A 100 -2.66 2.22 2.47
CA GLY A 100 -4.01 2.72 2.20
C GLY A 100 -4.22 4.14 2.75
N ASP A 101 -3.72 4.37 3.96
CA ASP A 101 -3.76 5.65 4.66
C ASP A 101 -2.98 6.75 3.90
N GLU A 102 -1.83 6.42 3.31
CA GLU A 102 -1.09 7.30 2.39
C GLU A 102 -1.84 7.52 1.06
N ALA A 103 -2.53 6.51 0.52
CA ALA A 103 -3.37 6.67 -0.67
C ALA A 103 -4.53 7.66 -0.40
N ALA A 104 -5.18 7.57 0.76
CA ALA A 104 -6.22 8.51 1.18
C ALA A 104 -5.66 9.94 1.31
N LYS A 105 -4.44 10.11 1.84
CA LYS A 105 -3.75 11.43 1.87
C LYS A 105 -3.50 11.98 0.48
N ILE A 106 -3.10 11.14 -0.48
CA ILE A 106 -2.94 11.55 -1.88
C ILE A 106 -4.30 11.98 -2.46
N GLY A 107 -5.37 11.22 -2.22
CA GLY A 107 -6.74 11.59 -2.62
C GLY A 107 -7.16 12.96 -2.07
N ARG A 108 -6.94 13.22 -0.78
CA ARG A 108 -7.20 14.54 -0.16
C ARG A 108 -6.46 15.68 -0.84
N LYS A 109 -5.19 15.46 -1.19
CA LYS A 109 -4.35 16.44 -1.88
C LYS A 109 -4.83 16.65 -3.32
N ALA A 110 -5.15 15.57 -4.04
CA ALA A 110 -5.70 15.60 -5.38
C ALA A 110 -7.00 16.41 -5.46
N ARG A 111 -7.93 16.23 -4.51
CA ARG A 111 -9.18 17.01 -4.43
C ARG A 111 -8.90 18.51 -4.29
N LYS A 112 -8.00 18.89 -3.37
CA LYS A 112 -7.62 20.31 -3.16
C LYS A 112 -6.97 20.93 -4.41
N LEU A 113 -6.25 20.13 -5.20
CA LEU A 113 -5.61 20.57 -6.43
C LEU A 113 -6.60 20.64 -7.60
N ALA A 114 -7.61 19.77 -7.66
CA ALA A 114 -8.65 19.81 -8.68
C ALA A 114 -9.46 21.13 -8.62
N ASP A 115 -9.67 21.66 -7.42
CA ASP A 115 -10.32 22.97 -7.21
C ASP A 115 -9.42 24.17 -7.56
N ALA A 116 -8.11 23.96 -7.73
CA ALA A 116 -7.17 25.01 -8.06
C ALA A 116 -7.12 25.24 -9.59
N ARG A 117 -7.25 26.50 -10.03
CA ARG A 117 -7.21 26.89 -11.45
C ARG A 117 -5.86 26.62 -12.14
N ASP A 118 -4.78 26.43 -11.40
CA ASP A 118 -3.45 26.09 -11.91
C ASP A 118 -3.25 24.57 -11.84
N ARG A 119 -3.78 23.83 -12.83
CA ARG A 119 -3.38 22.43 -13.05
C ARG A 119 -1.90 22.43 -13.44
N GLN A 120 -1.04 22.23 -12.44
CA GLN A 120 0.40 22.38 -12.58
C GLN A 120 1.01 21.32 -13.51
N ALA A 121 2.06 21.72 -14.24
CA ALA A 121 2.81 20.91 -15.19
C ALA A 121 3.64 19.76 -14.57
N TYR A 122 3.51 19.49 -13.27
CA TYR A 122 4.32 18.54 -12.49
C TYR A 122 3.69 17.15 -12.34
N ALA A 123 2.59 16.91 -13.06
CA ALA A 123 1.90 15.63 -13.07
C ALA A 123 2.81 14.52 -13.64
N GLY A 124 3.62 14.84 -14.66
CA GLY A 124 4.43 13.87 -15.42
C GLY A 124 5.48 13.13 -14.58
N GLU A 125 6.34 13.85 -13.86
CA GLU A 125 7.40 13.24 -13.04
C GLU A 125 6.84 12.53 -11.80
N SER A 126 5.67 12.96 -11.30
CA SER A 126 4.97 12.30 -10.21
C SER A 126 4.34 10.96 -10.65
N VAL A 127 4.03 10.78 -11.94
CA VAL A 127 3.53 9.50 -12.49
C VAL A 127 4.58 8.42 -12.33
N HIS A 128 5.81 8.69 -12.79
CA HIS A 128 6.83 7.66 -12.89
C HIS A 128 7.17 7.07 -11.52
N LEU A 129 7.34 7.95 -10.52
CA LEU A 129 7.55 7.55 -9.13
C LEU A 129 6.37 6.74 -8.59
N GLY A 130 5.14 7.20 -8.85
CA GLY A 130 3.93 6.51 -8.41
C GLY A 130 3.75 5.12 -9.03
N GLU A 131 4.04 4.98 -10.32
CA GLU A 131 4.04 3.70 -11.03
C GLU A 131 5.11 2.75 -10.49
N GLY A 132 6.31 3.26 -10.22
CA GLY A 132 7.39 2.47 -9.61
C GLY A 132 7.01 1.93 -8.22
N VAL A 133 6.42 2.76 -7.36
CA VAL A 133 5.93 2.34 -6.04
C VAL A 133 4.80 1.31 -6.16
N LEU A 134 3.86 1.50 -7.09
CA LEU A 134 2.79 0.52 -7.36
C LEU A 134 3.36 -0.84 -7.82
N GLN A 135 4.39 -0.84 -8.66
CA GLN A 135 5.07 -2.07 -9.08
C GLN A 135 5.79 -2.74 -7.92
N MET A 136 6.38 -1.98 -7.00
CA MET A 136 7.00 -2.54 -5.79
C MET A 136 5.97 -3.19 -4.86
N LEU A 137 4.83 -2.52 -4.63
CA LEU A 137 3.72 -3.08 -3.84
C LEU A 137 3.22 -4.39 -4.46
N HIS A 138 2.99 -4.38 -5.78
CA HIS A 138 2.56 -5.56 -6.51
C HIS A 138 3.55 -6.72 -6.44
N GLY A 139 4.83 -6.42 -6.67
CA GLY A 139 5.89 -7.39 -6.52
C GLY A 139 5.93 -7.98 -5.10
N ALA A 140 5.78 -7.16 -4.07
CA ALA A 140 5.83 -7.61 -2.68
C ALA A 140 4.67 -8.56 -2.34
N LEU A 141 3.47 -8.28 -2.85
CA LEU A 141 2.30 -9.13 -2.69
C LEU A 141 2.43 -10.45 -3.47
N ASP A 142 2.94 -10.43 -4.71
CA ASP A 142 3.18 -11.65 -5.50
C ASP A 142 4.29 -12.52 -4.88
N ALA A 143 5.38 -11.90 -4.43
CA ALA A 143 6.47 -12.57 -3.72
C ALA A 143 5.97 -13.23 -2.43
N PHE A 144 5.10 -12.55 -1.67
CA PHE A 144 4.47 -13.14 -0.48
C PHE A 144 3.53 -14.29 -0.83
N ALA A 145 2.70 -14.14 -1.87
CA ALA A 145 1.76 -15.19 -2.31
C ALA A 145 2.48 -16.49 -2.70
N ARG A 146 3.67 -16.36 -3.30
CA ARG A 146 4.49 -17.50 -3.78
C ARG A 146 5.57 -17.93 -2.80
N LEU A 147 5.75 -17.21 -1.69
CA LEU A 147 6.88 -17.34 -0.77
C LEU A 147 8.25 -17.26 -1.50
N ASP A 148 8.32 -16.38 -2.50
CA ASP A 148 9.51 -16.19 -3.33
C ASP A 148 10.48 -15.20 -2.67
N VAL A 149 11.51 -15.75 -2.03
CA VAL A 149 12.56 -14.98 -1.34
C VAL A 149 13.41 -14.18 -2.33
N GLN A 150 13.67 -14.71 -3.53
CA GLN A 150 14.52 -14.04 -4.51
C GLN A 150 13.82 -12.81 -5.07
N ALA A 151 12.54 -12.93 -5.40
CA ALA A 151 11.72 -11.80 -5.80
C ALA A 151 11.66 -10.72 -4.71
N ALA A 152 11.50 -11.12 -3.44
CA ALA A 152 11.50 -10.17 -2.31
C ALA A 152 12.82 -9.38 -2.19
N VAL A 153 13.97 -10.04 -2.36
CA VAL A 153 15.28 -9.38 -2.34
C VAL A 153 15.44 -8.38 -3.49
N GLU A 154 14.95 -8.73 -4.67
CA GLU A 154 14.97 -7.84 -5.84
C GLU A 154 14.06 -6.62 -5.66
N ILE A 155 12.92 -6.76 -4.98
CA ILE A 155 12.04 -5.63 -4.67
C ILE A 155 12.72 -4.67 -3.68
N ILE A 156 13.39 -5.21 -2.66
CA ILE A 156 14.13 -4.41 -1.67
C ILE A 156 15.24 -3.58 -2.36
N SER A 157 15.92 -4.13 -3.37
CA SER A 157 16.98 -3.40 -4.06
C SER A 157 16.45 -2.26 -4.95
N ARG A 158 15.22 -2.38 -5.49
CA ARG A 158 14.56 -1.33 -6.28
C ARG A 158 14.16 -0.10 -5.46
N ASP A 159 14.01 -0.23 -4.14
CA ASP A 159 13.70 0.90 -3.25
C ASP A 159 14.73 2.04 -3.37
N LEU A 160 16.01 1.67 -3.57
CA LEU A 160 17.09 2.64 -3.79
C LEU A 160 16.91 3.48 -5.06
N GLU A 161 16.21 2.95 -6.07
CA GLU A 161 15.92 3.66 -7.31
C GLU A 161 14.78 4.67 -7.09
N ILE A 162 13.69 4.23 -6.45
CA ILE A 162 12.58 5.09 -6.02
C ILE A 162 13.08 6.26 -5.17
N ASP A 163 13.98 6.00 -4.22
CA ASP A 163 14.60 7.03 -3.38
C ASP A 163 15.37 8.09 -4.19
N ARG A 164 16.08 7.67 -5.24
CA ARG A 164 16.84 8.58 -6.11
C ARG A 164 15.91 9.41 -6.99
N GLU A 165 14.85 8.80 -7.49
CA GLU A 165 13.81 9.48 -8.26
C GLU A 165 13.09 10.52 -7.41
N PHE A 166 12.67 10.15 -6.19
CA PHE A 166 12.04 11.08 -5.25
C PHE A 166 12.93 12.28 -4.92
N LYS A 167 14.24 12.07 -4.68
CA LYS A 167 15.20 13.16 -4.45
C LYS A 167 15.33 14.07 -5.68
N SER A 168 15.28 13.49 -6.88
CA SER A 168 15.38 14.25 -8.13
C SER A 168 14.11 15.08 -8.39
N LEU A 169 12.94 14.49 -8.15
CA LEU A 169 11.65 15.19 -8.20
C LEU A 169 11.60 16.36 -7.23
N ASN A 170 12.02 16.17 -5.97
CA ASN A 170 12.06 17.24 -5.00
C ASN A 170 12.96 18.41 -5.42
N ARG A 171 14.15 18.12 -5.98
CA ARG A 171 15.03 19.17 -6.50
C ARG A 171 14.38 19.95 -7.64
N LEU A 172 13.72 19.26 -8.56
CA LEU A 172 12.98 19.88 -9.66
C LEU A 172 11.87 20.81 -9.14
N LEU A 173 11.06 20.34 -8.19
CA LEU A 173 10.00 21.14 -7.57
C LEU A 173 10.56 22.39 -6.86
N ILE A 174 11.68 22.26 -6.13
CA ILE A 174 12.36 23.40 -5.50
C ILE A 174 12.84 24.40 -6.55
N SER A 175 13.47 23.95 -7.63
CA SER A 175 13.92 24.83 -8.72
C SER A 175 12.74 25.61 -9.31
N HIS A 176 11.61 24.96 -9.56
CA HIS A 176 10.40 25.63 -10.04
C HIS A 176 9.82 26.64 -9.05
N MET A 177 9.85 26.34 -7.75
CA MET A 177 9.46 27.29 -6.71
C MET A 177 10.35 28.55 -6.71
N MET A 178 11.64 28.40 -6.98
CA MET A 178 12.58 29.52 -7.08
C MET A 178 12.37 30.36 -8.35
N GLU A 179 12.05 29.72 -9.48
CA GLU A 179 11.78 30.41 -10.75
C GLU A 179 10.45 31.18 -10.75
N GLN A 180 9.45 30.73 -10.00
CA GLN A 180 8.13 31.37 -9.91
C GLN A 180 7.68 31.58 -8.45
N PRO A 181 8.30 32.51 -7.69
CA PRO A 181 8.00 32.73 -6.27
C PRO A 181 6.53 33.05 -5.98
N GLN A 182 5.86 33.77 -6.90
CA GLN A 182 4.44 34.09 -6.79
C GLN A 182 3.50 32.88 -6.81
N ARG A 183 3.95 31.72 -7.32
CA ARG A 183 3.16 30.47 -7.37
C ARG A 183 3.46 29.50 -6.23
N VAL A 184 4.42 29.83 -5.37
CA VAL A 184 4.85 29.01 -4.22
C VAL A 184 3.71 28.71 -3.26
N LYS A 185 2.76 29.64 -3.05
CA LYS A 185 1.57 29.38 -2.21
C LYS A 185 0.69 28.24 -2.71
N ASN A 186 0.65 28.03 -4.03
CA ASN A 186 -0.09 26.92 -4.63
C ASN A 186 0.75 25.63 -4.61
N MET A 187 2.08 25.72 -4.69
CA MET A 187 3.01 24.59 -4.62
C MET A 187 3.17 24.01 -3.21
N LEU A 188 3.09 24.84 -2.16
CA LEU A 188 3.14 24.40 -0.75
C LEU A 188 1.83 23.83 -0.22
N ARG A 189 0.75 23.86 -1.03
CA ARG A 189 -0.52 23.20 -0.71
C ARG A 189 -0.52 21.72 -1.11
N VAL A 190 0.56 21.24 -1.72
CA VAL A 190 0.80 19.82 -2.05
C VAL A 190 1.08 19.03 -0.80
#